data_AF-A0A955XXH8-F1
#
_entry.id   AF-A0A955XXH8-F1
#
_cell.length_a   1.000
_cell.length_b   1.000
_cell.length_c   1.000
_cell.angle_alpha   90.00
_cell.angle_beta   90.00
_cell.angle_gamma   90.00
#
_symmetry.space_group_name_H-M   'P 1'
#
loop_
_entity.id
_entity.type
_entity.pdbx_description
1 polymer ?
#
loop_
_entity_poly.entity_id
_entity_poly.type
_entity_poly.pdbx_seq_one_letter_code
_entity_poly.pdbx_strand_id
1 'polypeptide(L)'
;MTNEADELRRRREELDALDHDLLDLLAKRIDAIREIVSEKKANKALPIRDEQREREIFDRWANAASQRNLSPYFVGRILREILTYSRHYQESVLRPGPAGNEDSSQPLKVAYQGIRGSYSDQAVRKLFPEDADHVIDPIGFPSFTAAVDALERGEVDFALLPIENSIAGSINETYELLLHRNVPIVGEEILKIEHRLLGLPGASIHDLKRVLSHPVALVQCSRFLSSLPSTIAEGHEDTAAAAEEVARSGDRSIAAIASEAAARAYGLEILREDIADQSENYTRFVLVSTKPAVADRRLPCKTSLVLRTNHEKGALVHCLQTLVEHDINMSKL
;
A
#
# COMPACT_ATOMS: atom_id res chain seq x y z
N MET A 1 8.76 22.75 -44.63
CA MET A 1 8.86 21.55 -43.77
C MET A 1 9.86 21.71 -42.62
N THR A 2 10.90 22.57 -42.70
CA THR A 2 11.84 22.83 -41.59
C THR A 2 11.25 23.72 -40.47
N ASN A 3 10.47 24.74 -40.81
CA ASN A 3 9.97 25.72 -39.82
C ASN A 3 8.96 25.14 -38.80
N GLU A 4 8.09 24.20 -39.21
CA GLU A 4 7.12 23.56 -38.31
C GLU A 4 7.78 22.56 -37.35
N ALA A 5 8.84 21.88 -37.79
CA ALA A 5 9.61 20.97 -36.95
C ALA A 5 10.44 21.73 -35.91
N ASP A 6 11.01 22.88 -36.30
CA ASP A 6 11.75 23.77 -35.41
C ASP A 6 10.81 24.47 -34.40
N GLU A 7 9.61 24.87 -34.83
CA GLU A 7 8.60 25.44 -33.93
C GLU A 7 8.07 24.40 -32.93
N LEU A 8 7.81 23.17 -33.39
CA LEU A 8 7.43 22.06 -32.50
C LEU A 8 8.54 21.75 -31.48
N ARG A 9 9.80 21.78 -31.91
CA ARG A 9 10.95 21.57 -31.01
C ARG A 9 11.04 22.68 -29.96
N ARG A 10 10.87 23.94 -30.35
CA ARG A 10 10.86 25.06 -29.39
C ARG A 10 9.73 24.94 -28.38
N ARG A 11 8.54 24.51 -28.81
CA ARG A 11 7.41 24.25 -27.90
C ARG A 11 7.69 23.12 -26.91
N ARG A 12 8.44 22.09 -27.33
CA ARG A 12 8.89 21.02 -26.41
C ARG A 12 9.91 21.53 -25.41
N GLU A 13 10.87 22.35 -25.83
CA GLU A 13 11.83 22.97 -24.92
C GLU A 13 11.14 23.92 -23.90
N GLU A 14 10.10 24.65 -24.33
CA GLU A 14 9.25 25.44 -23.44
C GLU A 14 8.49 24.55 -22.42
N LEU A 15 8.01 23.37 -22.83
CA LEU A 15 7.37 22.40 -21.94
C LEU A 15 8.36 21.79 -20.94
N ASP A 16 9.53 21.37 -21.42
CA ASP A 16 10.58 20.80 -20.58
C ASP A 16 10.99 21.79 -19.48
N ALA A 17 11.10 23.09 -19.80
CA ALA A 17 11.39 24.13 -18.82
C ALA A 17 10.29 24.26 -17.74
N LEU A 18 9.01 24.18 -18.13
CA LEU A 18 7.89 24.19 -17.18
C LEU A 18 7.88 22.95 -16.28
N ASP A 19 8.27 21.79 -16.80
CA ASP A 19 8.38 20.56 -16.03
C ASP A 19 9.51 20.66 -14.99
N HIS A 20 10.64 21.30 -15.33
CA HIS A 20 11.70 21.60 -14.36
C HIS A 20 11.22 22.56 -13.27
N ASP A 21 10.51 23.63 -13.63
CA ASP A 21 9.92 24.57 -12.65
C ASP A 21 8.95 23.86 -11.70
N LEU A 22 8.16 22.90 -12.21
CA LEU A 22 7.26 22.09 -11.39
C LEU A 22 8.02 21.24 -10.38
N LEU A 23 9.11 20.59 -10.81
CA LEU A 23 9.97 19.79 -9.92
C LEU A 23 10.61 20.67 -8.82
N ASP A 24 11.12 21.84 -9.19
CA ASP A 24 11.70 22.80 -8.22
C ASP A 24 10.67 23.28 -7.20
N LEU A 25 9.43 23.55 -7.64
CA LEU A 25 8.34 23.94 -6.75
C LEU A 25 7.93 22.80 -5.80
N LEU A 26 7.92 21.55 -6.29
CA LEU A 26 7.67 20.37 -5.45
C LEU A 26 8.77 20.18 -4.41
N ALA A 27 10.05 20.31 -4.79
CA ALA A 27 11.18 20.22 -3.88
C ALA A 27 11.09 21.28 -2.76
N LYS A 28 10.91 22.57 -3.12
CA LYS A 28 10.71 23.66 -2.15
C LYS A 28 9.55 23.40 -1.20
N ARG A 29 8.47 22.82 -1.71
CA ARG A 29 7.30 22.47 -0.88
C ARG A 29 7.62 21.36 0.11
N ILE A 30 8.42 20.36 -0.27
CA ILE A 30 8.86 19.28 0.62
C ILE A 30 9.76 19.86 1.72
N ASP A 31 10.69 20.75 1.40
CA ASP A 31 11.54 21.39 2.39
C ASP A 31 10.74 22.20 3.43
N ALA A 32 9.73 22.95 2.98
CA ALA A 32 8.80 23.62 3.91
C ALA A 32 8.04 22.63 4.81
N ILE A 33 7.69 21.44 4.31
CA ILE A 33 7.07 20.39 5.13
C ILE A 33 8.07 19.84 6.16
N ARG A 34 9.34 19.65 5.79
CA ARG A 34 10.40 19.19 6.69
C ARG A 34 10.58 20.14 7.88
N GLU A 35 10.58 21.45 7.61
CA GLU A 35 10.64 22.48 8.66
C GLU A 35 9.42 22.39 9.60
N ILE A 36 8.21 22.31 9.04
CA ILE A 36 6.96 22.18 9.82
C ILE A 36 6.98 20.90 10.69
N VAL A 37 7.49 19.78 10.16
CA VAL A 37 7.62 18.53 10.91
C VAL A 37 8.61 18.68 12.07
N SER A 38 9.76 19.31 11.82
CA SER A 38 10.76 19.59 12.84
C SER A 38 10.18 20.44 13.98
N GLU A 39 9.45 21.50 13.64
CA GLU A 39 8.74 22.34 14.62
C GLU A 39 7.67 21.57 15.40
N LYS A 40 6.86 20.74 14.73
CA LYS A 40 5.84 19.88 15.39
C LYS A 40 6.44 18.79 16.27
N LYS A 41 7.66 18.32 15.97
CA LYS A 41 8.42 17.36 16.79
C LYS A 41 8.98 18.05 18.04
N ALA A 42 9.50 19.26 17.89
CA ALA A 42 9.98 20.09 19.00
C ALA A 42 8.82 20.56 19.90
N ASN A 43 7.68 20.90 19.31
CA ASN A 43 6.49 21.39 20.00
C ASN A 43 5.33 20.39 19.94
N LYS A 44 5.27 19.51 20.96
CA LYS A 44 4.24 18.47 21.12
C LYS A 44 2.80 18.99 21.31
N ALA A 45 2.57 20.31 21.34
CA ALA A 45 1.23 20.89 21.47
C ALA A 45 0.52 21.15 20.13
N LEU A 46 1.24 21.18 19.00
CA LEU A 46 0.67 21.50 17.69
C LEU A 46 0.02 20.27 17.02
N PRO A 47 -1.22 20.35 16.51
CA PRO A 47 -1.88 19.24 15.84
C PRO A 47 -1.15 18.82 14.56
N ILE A 48 -1.08 17.51 14.31
CA ILE A 48 -0.35 16.98 13.15
C ILE A 48 -1.18 17.12 11.88
N ARG A 49 -2.48 16.83 11.94
CA ARG A 49 -3.42 17.03 10.84
C ARG A 49 -4.38 18.18 11.15
N ASP A 50 -4.62 18.99 10.14
CA ASP A 50 -5.61 20.07 10.17
C ASP A 50 -6.57 19.84 9.00
N GLU A 51 -7.67 19.12 9.28
CA GLU A 51 -8.66 18.78 8.26
C GLU A 51 -9.35 20.00 7.68
N GLN A 52 -9.52 21.06 8.49
CA GLN A 52 -10.13 22.29 8.05
C GLN A 52 -9.22 22.98 7.04
N ARG A 53 -7.92 23.11 7.36
CA ARG A 53 -6.92 23.65 6.43
C ARG A 53 -6.81 22.81 5.15
N GLU A 54 -6.88 21.48 5.23
CA GLU A 54 -6.88 20.62 4.04
C GLU A 54 -8.07 20.94 3.12
N ARG A 55 -9.29 21.04 3.66
CA ARG A 55 -10.49 21.42 2.89
C ARG A 55 -10.35 22.81 2.28
N GLU A 56 -9.88 23.79 3.05
CA GLU A 56 -9.65 25.16 2.58
C GLU A 56 -8.61 25.24 1.45
N ILE A 57 -7.58 24.38 1.45
CA ILE A 57 -6.63 24.30 0.34
C ILE A 57 -7.31 23.74 -0.91
N PHE A 58 -8.10 22.68 -0.78
CA PHE A 58 -8.85 22.10 -1.90
C PHE A 58 -9.79 23.11 -2.54
N ASP A 59 -10.59 23.83 -1.75
CA ASP A 59 -11.55 24.82 -2.25
C ASP A 59 -10.82 25.97 -2.96
N ARG A 60 -9.72 26.46 -2.39
CA ARG A 60 -8.89 27.50 -3.03
C ARG A 60 -8.31 27.05 -4.36
N TRP A 61 -7.82 25.82 -4.45
CA TRP A 61 -7.25 25.28 -5.69
C TRP A 61 -8.31 25.02 -6.76
N ALA A 62 -9.49 24.52 -6.39
CA ALA A 62 -10.60 24.33 -7.31
C ALA A 62 -11.06 25.67 -7.94
N ASN A 63 -11.15 26.73 -7.11
CA ASN A 63 -11.47 28.08 -7.57
C ASN A 63 -10.36 28.66 -8.47
N ALA A 64 -9.10 28.51 -8.06
CA ALA A 64 -7.95 28.98 -8.83
C ALA A 64 -7.77 28.25 -10.18
N ALA A 65 -8.13 26.96 -10.25
CA ALA A 65 -8.12 26.17 -11.47
C ALA A 65 -9.15 26.68 -12.48
N SER A 66 -10.38 26.92 -11.98
CA SER A 66 -11.50 27.43 -12.80
C SER A 66 -11.16 28.78 -13.45
N GLN A 67 -10.48 29.67 -12.72
CA GLN A 67 -10.03 30.98 -13.23
C GLN A 67 -8.94 30.88 -14.31
N ARG A 68 -8.25 29.75 -14.42
CA ARG A 68 -7.13 29.53 -15.34
C ARG A 68 -7.48 28.60 -16.51
N ASN A 69 -8.77 28.34 -16.73
CA ASN A 69 -9.27 27.37 -17.72
C ASN A 69 -8.70 25.94 -17.51
N LEU A 70 -8.38 25.59 -16.27
CA LEU A 70 -7.96 24.24 -15.89
C LEU A 70 -9.14 23.49 -15.28
N SER A 71 -9.22 22.18 -15.56
CA SER A 71 -10.23 21.32 -14.96
C SER A 71 -10.04 21.24 -13.43
N PRO A 72 -11.04 21.63 -12.62
CA PRO A 72 -10.95 21.50 -11.17
C PRO A 72 -10.77 20.06 -10.72
N TYR A 73 -11.32 19.10 -11.48
CA TYR A 73 -11.13 17.68 -11.23
C TYR A 73 -9.66 17.26 -11.40
N PHE A 74 -9.02 17.68 -12.50
CA PHE A 74 -7.61 17.36 -12.77
C PHE A 74 -6.68 17.95 -11.71
N VAL A 75 -6.84 19.23 -11.40
CA VAL A 75 -6.05 19.92 -10.37
C VAL A 75 -6.30 19.31 -8.99
N GLY A 76 -7.55 18.93 -8.69
CA GLY A 76 -7.91 18.24 -7.46
C GLY A 76 -7.25 16.88 -7.30
N ARG A 77 -7.04 16.12 -8.39
CA ARG A 77 -6.28 14.87 -8.35
C ARG A 77 -4.82 15.11 -8.00
N ILE A 78 -4.15 16.05 -8.69
CA ILE A 78 -2.74 16.38 -8.41
C ILE A 78 -2.58 16.83 -6.96
N LEU A 79 -3.43 17.74 -6.49
CA LEU A 79 -3.37 18.23 -5.12
C LEU A 79 -3.56 17.10 -4.09
N ARG A 80 -4.47 16.16 -4.37
CA ARG A 80 -4.71 15.01 -3.50
C ARG A 80 -3.48 14.12 -3.40
N GLU A 81 -2.79 13.85 -4.49
CA GLU A 81 -1.53 13.09 -4.48
C GLU A 81 -0.46 13.85 -3.69
N ILE A 82 -0.28 15.14 -3.94
CA ILE A 82 0.68 15.99 -3.22
C ILE A 82 0.39 15.99 -1.71
N LEU A 83 -0.87 16.18 -1.30
CA LEU A 83 -1.27 16.18 0.11
C LEU A 83 -1.13 14.80 0.75
N THR A 84 -1.42 13.73 0.00
CA THR A 84 -1.26 12.36 0.46
C THR A 84 0.21 12.05 0.70
N TYR A 85 1.09 12.38 -0.24
CA TYR A 85 2.54 12.29 -0.06
C TYR A 85 3.02 13.11 1.14
N SER A 86 2.55 14.35 1.29
CA SER A 86 2.90 15.21 2.43
C SER A 86 2.50 14.61 3.78
N ARG A 87 1.36 13.92 3.81
CA ARG A 87 0.83 13.28 5.01
C ARG A 87 1.64 12.02 5.32
N HIS A 88 1.90 11.20 4.31
CA HIS A 88 2.74 10.00 4.46
C HIS A 88 4.14 10.38 4.94
N TYR A 89 4.75 11.45 4.41
CA TYR A 89 6.03 11.98 4.91
C TYR A 89 5.95 12.39 6.38
N GLN A 90 4.97 13.23 6.74
CA GLN A 90 4.75 13.65 8.14
C GLN A 90 4.56 12.46 9.08
N GLU A 91 3.71 11.50 8.68
CA GLU A 91 3.46 10.28 9.44
C GLU A 91 4.71 9.42 9.54
N SER A 92 5.50 9.26 8.47
CA SER A 92 6.72 8.44 8.49
C SER A 92 7.77 8.99 9.46
N VAL A 93 7.94 10.32 9.52
CA VAL A 93 8.91 10.99 10.42
C VAL A 93 8.42 11.02 11.87
N LEU A 94 7.10 11.03 12.09
CA LEU A 94 6.49 11.08 13.42
C LEU A 94 6.19 9.69 13.99
N ARG A 95 6.04 8.68 13.15
CA ARG A 95 5.96 7.28 13.58
C ARG A 95 7.27 6.95 14.28
N PRO A 96 7.23 6.25 15.43
CA PRO A 96 8.44 5.83 16.09
C PRO A 96 9.18 4.89 15.13
N GLY A 97 10.34 5.32 14.61
CA GLY A 97 11.36 4.40 14.13
C GLY A 97 11.74 3.42 15.25
N PRO A 98 12.36 2.27 14.93
CA PRO A 98 12.76 1.31 15.95
C PRO A 98 13.57 2.05 17.03
N ALA A 99 13.09 1.99 18.27
CA ALA A 99 13.77 2.62 19.40
C ALA A 99 15.16 1.99 19.55
N GLY A 100 16.18 2.65 18.99
CA GLY A 100 17.58 2.19 19.07
C GLY A 100 18.51 2.61 17.93
N ASN A 101 18.03 3.00 16.74
CA ASN A 101 18.91 3.41 15.64
C ASN A 101 18.94 4.92 15.50
N GLU A 102 19.82 5.57 16.25
CA GLU A 102 20.27 6.96 15.99
C GLU A 102 21.20 7.04 14.76
N ASP A 103 21.59 5.90 14.19
CA ASP A 103 22.42 5.79 12.99
C ASP A 103 21.50 5.58 11.76
N SER A 104 21.19 6.67 11.08
CA SER A 104 20.29 6.76 9.91
C SER A 104 20.88 6.11 8.63
N SER A 105 21.89 5.25 8.75
CA SER A 105 22.65 4.73 7.62
C SER A 105 22.25 3.33 7.16
N GLN A 106 21.54 2.55 8.00
CA GLN A 106 21.11 1.19 7.63
C GLN A 106 19.66 1.16 7.16
N PRO A 107 19.35 0.35 6.12
CA PRO A 107 18.00 0.24 5.61
C PRO A 107 17.09 -0.43 6.65
N LEU A 108 15.86 0.08 6.77
CA LEU A 108 14.84 -0.50 7.62
C LEU A 108 14.38 -1.83 7.03
N LYS A 109 14.56 -2.92 7.77
CA LYS A 109 14.19 -4.27 7.32
C LYS A 109 12.76 -4.60 7.71
N VAL A 110 11.93 -4.87 6.71
CA VAL A 110 10.52 -5.19 6.93
C VAL A 110 10.21 -6.56 6.36
N ALA A 111 9.95 -7.53 7.23
CA ALA A 111 9.54 -8.86 6.83
C ALA A 111 8.09 -8.86 6.29
N TYR A 112 7.86 -9.65 5.27
CA TYR A 112 6.51 -9.96 4.79
C TYR A 112 6.46 -11.40 4.27
N GLN A 113 5.27 -11.98 4.20
CA GLN A 113 5.11 -13.30 3.56
C GLN A 113 4.94 -13.13 2.05
N GLY A 114 5.71 -13.92 1.30
CA GLY A 114 5.71 -13.95 -0.16
C GLY A 114 7.02 -13.45 -0.77
N ILE A 115 7.00 -13.23 -2.07
CA ILE A 115 8.17 -12.77 -2.85
C ILE A 115 7.97 -11.35 -3.38
N ARG A 116 8.96 -10.81 -4.09
CA ARG A 116 8.90 -9.48 -4.72
C ARG A 116 7.70 -9.39 -5.68
N GLY A 117 7.01 -8.26 -5.69
CA GLY A 117 5.81 -8.05 -6.49
C GLY A 117 4.52 -8.60 -5.87
N SER A 118 4.59 -9.31 -4.74
CA SER A 118 3.40 -9.69 -3.98
C SER A 118 2.64 -8.45 -3.48
N TYR A 119 1.37 -8.63 -3.08
CA TYR A 119 0.60 -7.54 -2.47
C TYR A 119 1.19 -7.12 -1.12
N SER A 120 1.83 -8.03 -0.39
CA SER A 120 2.52 -7.71 0.86
C SER A 120 3.78 -6.85 0.61
N ASP A 121 4.59 -7.15 -0.41
CA ASP A 121 5.73 -6.30 -0.82
C ASP A 121 5.27 -4.89 -1.19
N GLN A 122 4.18 -4.79 -1.98
CA GLN A 122 3.58 -3.49 -2.31
C GLN A 122 3.09 -2.74 -1.08
N ALA A 123 2.47 -3.44 -0.12
CA ALA A 123 1.99 -2.83 1.10
C ALA A 123 3.16 -2.31 1.97
N VAL A 124 4.28 -3.03 2.03
CA VAL A 124 5.51 -2.53 2.69
C VAL A 124 6.00 -1.25 2.04
N ARG A 125 6.17 -1.25 0.71
CA ARG A 125 6.67 -0.08 -0.05
C ARG A 125 5.73 1.12 -0.01
N LYS A 126 4.43 0.87 0.12
CA LYS A 126 3.43 1.94 0.28
C LYS A 126 3.44 2.50 1.69
N LEU A 127 3.52 1.63 2.70
CA LEU A 127 3.53 2.00 4.11
C LEU A 127 4.77 2.84 4.46
N PHE A 128 5.86 2.55 3.78
CA PHE A 128 7.10 3.29 3.91
C PHE A 128 7.60 3.71 2.52
N PRO A 129 7.18 4.88 2.03
CA PRO A 129 7.70 5.39 0.76
C PRO A 129 9.21 5.63 0.87
N GLU A 130 9.94 5.22 -0.16
CA GLU A 130 11.37 5.52 -0.27
C GLU A 130 11.55 7.04 -0.38
N ASP A 131 12.08 7.65 0.67
CA ASP A 131 12.53 9.03 0.67
C ASP A 131 14.05 9.05 0.89
N ALA A 132 14.72 10.13 0.46
CA ALA A 132 16.19 10.25 0.46
C ALA A 132 16.88 9.96 1.81
N ASP A 133 16.11 9.99 2.91
CA ASP A 133 16.58 9.85 4.29
C ASP A 133 16.29 8.46 4.91
N HIS A 134 15.49 7.60 4.27
CA HIS A 134 15.12 6.27 4.80
C HIS A 134 15.11 5.20 3.70
N VAL A 135 16.19 4.43 3.59
CA VAL A 135 16.25 3.26 2.72
C VAL A 135 15.50 2.11 3.38
N ILE A 136 14.78 1.32 2.59
CA ILE A 136 13.94 0.23 3.09
C ILE A 136 14.30 -1.04 2.36
N ASP A 137 14.36 -2.12 3.13
CA ASP A 137 14.66 -3.46 2.65
C ASP A 137 13.49 -4.39 2.98
N PRO A 138 12.51 -4.53 2.05
CA PRO A 138 11.46 -5.53 2.18
C PRO A 138 12.05 -6.93 2.02
N ILE A 139 11.89 -7.79 3.03
CA ILE A 139 12.43 -9.15 3.03
C ILE A 139 11.29 -10.16 2.99
N GLY A 140 11.24 -10.96 1.94
CA GLY A 140 10.24 -12.00 1.74
C GLY A 140 10.52 -13.26 2.57
N PHE A 141 9.48 -13.80 3.20
CA PHE A 141 9.50 -15.05 3.97
C PHE A 141 8.44 -16.03 3.46
N PRO A 142 8.62 -17.35 3.67
CA PRO A 142 7.70 -18.36 3.15
C PRO A 142 6.35 -18.39 3.87
N SER A 143 6.26 -17.92 5.12
CA SER A 143 5.02 -17.92 5.91
C SER A 143 4.93 -16.72 6.85
N PHE A 144 3.73 -16.41 7.34
CA PHE A 144 3.54 -15.37 8.38
C PHE A 144 4.32 -15.72 9.65
N THR A 145 4.32 -17.00 10.03
CA THR A 145 5.08 -17.48 11.19
C THR A 145 6.58 -17.25 11.00
N ALA A 146 7.16 -17.56 9.84
CA ALA A 146 8.58 -17.33 9.58
C ALA A 146 8.96 -15.83 9.62
N ALA A 147 8.09 -14.96 9.10
CA ALA A 147 8.26 -13.50 9.19
C ALA A 147 8.26 -13.00 10.64
N VAL A 148 7.34 -13.50 11.47
CA VAL A 148 7.25 -13.16 12.90
C VAL A 148 8.43 -13.74 13.69
N ASP A 149 8.84 -14.97 13.42
CA ASP A 149 9.98 -15.57 14.11
C ASP A 149 11.28 -14.81 13.79
N ALA A 150 11.46 -14.30 12.55
CA ALA A 150 12.59 -13.45 12.17
C ALA A 150 12.58 -12.10 12.92
N LEU A 151 11.39 -11.52 13.11
CA LEU A 151 11.21 -10.31 13.92
C LEU A 151 11.59 -10.55 15.39
N GLU A 152 11.13 -11.66 15.98
CA GLU A 152 11.46 -12.02 17.38
C GLU A 152 12.96 -12.32 17.58
N ARG A 153 13.65 -12.82 16.54
CA ARG A 153 15.10 -13.02 16.53
C ARG A 153 15.90 -11.72 16.29
N GLY A 154 15.25 -10.61 15.95
CA GLY A 154 15.90 -9.34 15.64
C GLY A 154 16.62 -9.33 14.28
N GLU A 155 16.25 -10.23 13.35
CA GLU A 155 16.79 -10.27 11.99
C GLU A 155 16.19 -9.15 11.11
N VAL A 156 14.99 -8.70 11.47
CA VAL A 156 14.22 -7.62 10.84
C VAL A 156 13.69 -6.67 11.91
N ASP A 157 13.40 -5.42 11.53
CA ASP A 157 12.89 -4.38 12.44
C ASP A 157 11.38 -4.48 12.63
N PHE A 158 10.66 -4.87 11.57
CA PHE A 158 9.22 -5.00 11.56
C PHE A 158 8.77 -6.22 10.74
N ALA A 159 7.52 -6.64 10.97
CA ALA A 159 6.82 -7.56 10.07
C ALA A 159 5.47 -6.98 9.66
N LEU A 160 5.12 -7.09 8.37
CA LEU A 160 3.83 -6.66 7.85
C LEU A 160 2.96 -7.89 7.57
N LEU A 161 1.80 -7.94 8.23
CA LEU A 161 0.89 -9.09 8.17
C LEU A 161 -0.48 -8.67 7.63
N PRO A 162 -1.05 -9.36 6.64
CA PRO A 162 -2.43 -9.11 6.23
C PRO A 162 -3.37 -9.64 7.31
N ILE A 163 -4.31 -8.82 7.80
CA ILE A 163 -5.23 -9.21 8.88
C ILE A 163 -6.66 -9.44 8.37
N GLU A 164 -7.02 -8.82 7.24
CA GLU A 164 -8.37 -8.85 6.70
C GLU A 164 -8.38 -8.48 5.22
N ASN A 165 -9.28 -9.12 4.48
CA ASN A 165 -9.61 -8.78 3.10
C ASN A 165 -11.11 -8.54 2.96
N SER A 166 -11.52 -7.54 2.16
CA SER A 166 -12.93 -7.16 2.00
C SER A 166 -13.79 -8.25 1.34
N ILE A 167 -13.18 -9.19 0.61
CA ILE A 167 -13.87 -10.29 -0.07
C ILE A 167 -13.68 -11.61 0.70
N ALA A 168 -12.45 -11.93 1.10
CA ALA A 168 -12.12 -13.21 1.75
C ALA A 168 -12.35 -13.22 3.27
N GLY A 169 -12.55 -12.05 3.88
CA GLY A 169 -12.78 -11.90 5.32
C GLY A 169 -11.50 -11.86 6.16
N SER A 170 -11.60 -12.24 7.43
CA SER A 170 -10.49 -12.26 8.39
C SER A 170 -9.46 -13.34 8.06
N ILE A 171 -8.18 -13.01 8.24
CA ILE A 171 -7.06 -13.94 8.04
C ILE A 171 -6.67 -14.52 9.40
N ASN A 172 -7.25 -15.66 9.73
CA ASN A 172 -7.16 -16.26 11.08
C ASN A 172 -5.72 -16.55 11.52
N GLU A 173 -4.84 -16.94 10.61
CA GLU A 173 -3.42 -17.19 10.94
C GLU A 173 -2.75 -15.94 11.54
N THR A 174 -3.06 -14.75 11.01
CA THR A 174 -2.55 -13.48 11.57
C THR A 174 -3.13 -13.21 12.96
N TYR A 175 -4.41 -13.50 13.19
CA TYR A 175 -5.01 -13.36 14.54
C TYR A 175 -4.38 -14.31 15.55
N GLU A 176 -4.12 -15.55 15.16
CA GLU A 176 -3.45 -16.55 16.01
C GLU A 176 -2.04 -16.09 16.39
N LEU A 177 -1.27 -15.53 15.45
CA LEU A 177 0.05 -14.96 15.72
C LEU A 177 -0.04 -13.78 16.69
N LEU A 178 -0.94 -12.83 16.45
CA LEU A 178 -1.13 -11.65 17.32
C LEU A 178 -1.59 -12.02 18.73
N LEU A 179 -2.30 -13.14 18.88
CA LEU A 179 -2.79 -13.64 20.17
C LEU A 179 -1.71 -14.36 20.99
N HIS A 180 -0.84 -15.12 20.33
CA HIS A 180 0.09 -16.04 20.98
C HIS A 180 1.54 -15.55 20.99
N ARG A 181 1.86 -14.49 20.24
CA ARG A 181 3.19 -13.88 20.17
C ARG A 181 3.17 -12.47 20.76
N ASN A 182 4.29 -12.04 21.33
CA ASN A 182 4.42 -10.70 21.92
C ASN A 182 4.84 -9.65 20.87
N VAL A 183 4.00 -9.48 19.85
CA VAL A 183 4.27 -8.60 18.70
C VAL A 183 3.18 -7.53 18.58
N PRO A 184 3.29 -6.42 19.31
CA PRO A 184 2.30 -5.34 19.25
C PRO A 184 2.14 -4.75 17.85
N ILE A 185 0.91 -4.41 17.49
CA ILE A 185 0.59 -3.64 16.29
C ILE A 185 1.07 -2.20 16.50
N VAL A 186 1.91 -1.73 15.57
CA VAL A 186 2.53 -0.40 15.58
C VAL A 186 2.12 0.46 14.38
N GLY A 187 1.38 -0.10 13.43
CA GLY A 187 0.84 0.61 12.28
C GLY A 187 -0.14 -0.25 11.49
N GLU A 188 -0.81 0.35 10.52
CA GLU A 188 -1.65 -0.37 9.56
C GLU A 188 -1.56 0.29 8.18
N GLU A 189 -1.87 -0.49 7.15
CA GLU A 189 -1.97 -0.03 5.76
C GLU A 189 -3.18 -0.69 5.09
N ILE A 190 -3.88 0.02 4.20
CA ILE A 190 -4.96 -0.55 3.40
C ILE A 190 -4.55 -0.49 1.93
N LEU A 191 -4.39 -1.65 1.30
CA LEU A 191 -4.03 -1.77 -0.10
C LEU A 191 -5.22 -2.23 -0.92
N LYS A 192 -5.48 -1.55 -2.04
CA LYS A 192 -6.43 -2.02 -3.05
C LYS A 192 -5.77 -3.15 -3.85
N ILE A 193 -6.46 -4.27 -3.97
CA ILE A 193 -6.00 -5.47 -4.67
C ILE A 193 -6.54 -5.44 -6.10
N GLU A 194 -5.65 -5.25 -7.05
CA GLU A 194 -5.99 -5.16 -8.48
C GLU A 194 -5.31 -6.28 -9.25
N HIS A 195 -6.10 -7.29 -9.59
CA HIS A 195 -5.62 -8.41 -10.41
C HIS A 195 -5.49 -7.99 -11.87
N ARG A 196 -4.34 -8.31 -12.47
CA ARG A 196 -4.02 -8.10 -13.88
C ARG A 196 -3.68 -9.44 -14.53
N LEU A 197 -4.04 -9.61 -15.78
CA LEU A 197 -3.57 -10.73 -16.59
C LEU A 197 -2.20 -10.37 -17.15
N LEU A 198 -1.17 -11.14 -16.79
CA LEU A 198 0.22 -10.91 -17.16
C LEU A 198 0.71 -11.99 -18.10
N GLY A 199 1.40 -11.61 -19.16
CA GLY A 199 2.02 -12.54 -20.10
C GLY A 199 3.43 -12.11 -20.47
N LEU A 200 4.17 -13.00 -21.13
CA LEU A 200 5.47 -12.64 -21.69
C LEU A 200 5.32 -11.56 -22.78
N PRO A 201 6.37 -10.75 -23.01
CA PRO A 201 6.36 -9.77 -24.09
C PRO A 201 5.97 -10.37 -25.46
N GLY A 202 4.93 -9.79 -26.06
CA GLY A 202 4.34 -10.26 -27.31
C GLY A 202 3.43 -11.49 -27.19
N ALA A 203 3.04 -11.89 -25.98
CA ALA A 203 1.97 -12.86 -25.78
C ALA A 203 0.62 -12.26 -26.17
N SER A 204 -0.28 -13.10 -26.67
CA SER A 204 -1.63 -12.72 -27.06
C SER A 204 -2.63 -13.44 -26.16
N ILE A 205 -3.65 -12.73 -25.69
CA ILE A 205 -4.73 -13.30 -24.89
C ILE A 205 -5.45 -14.45 -25.61
N HIS A 206 -5.46 -14.45 -26.94
CA HIS A 206 -6.12 -15.48 -27.75
C HIS A 206 -5.34 -16.78 -27.86
N ASP A 207 -4.03 -16.76 -27.57
CA ASP A 207 -3.14 -17.92 -27.69
C ASP A 207 -2.89 -18.61 -26.34
N LEU A 208 -3.54 -18.14 -25.27
CA LEU A 208 -3.36 -18.63 -23.91
C LEU A 208 -3.99 -20.01 -23.71
N LYS A 209 -3.20 -20.95 -23.20
CA LYS A 209 -3.61 -22.31 -22.82
C LYS A 209 -3.71 -22.49 -21.32
N ARG A 210 -2.90 -21.77 -20.54
CA ARG A 210 -2.83 -21.89 -19.08
C ARG A 210 -2.80 -20.50 -18.44
N VAL A 211 -3.51 -20.36 -17.33
CA VAL A 211 -3.44 -19.17 -16.46
C VAL A 211 -3.13 -19.62 -15.03
N LEU A 212 -1.98 -19.17 -14.52
CA LEU A 212 -1.48 -19.52 -13.20
C LEU A 212 -1.83 -18.42 -12.19
N SER A 213 -2.26 -18.78 -10.99
CA SER A 213 -2.37 -17.84 -9.86
C SER A 213 -2.68 -18.56 -8.56
N HIS A 214 -2.69 -17.82 -7.45
CA HIS A 214 -3.23 -18.33 -6.19
C HIS A 214 -4.72 -18.72 -6.36
N PRO A 215 -5.19 -19.84 -5.79
CA PRO A 215 -6.58 -20.30 -5.94
C PRO A 215 -7.64 -19.24 -5.62
N VAL A 216 -7.41 -18.41 -4.59
CA VAL A 216 -8.32 -17.31 -4.23
C VAL A 216 -8.40 -16.26 -5.34
N ALA A 217 -7.28 -15.92 -5.99
CA ALA A 217 -7.26 -14.96 -7.09
C ALA A 217 -7.94 -15.52 -8.35
N LEU A 218 -7.78 -16.82 -8.64
CA LEU A 218 -8.49 -17.49 -9.73
C LEU A 218 -10.01 -17.44 -9.52
N VAL A 219 -10.49 -17.75 -8.32
CA VAL A 219 -11.91 -17.66 -7.97
C VAL A 219 -12.42 -16.22 -8.09
N GLN A 220 -11.62 -15.23 -7.68
CA GLN A 220 -11.97 -13.82 -7.80
C GLN A 220 -11.99 -13.31 -9.25
N CYS A 221 -11.45 -14.05 -10.23
CA CYS A 221 -11.43 -13.68 -11.64
C CYS A 221 -12.23 -14.69 -12.50
N SER A 222 -13.16 -15.41 -11.89
CA SER A 222 -13.82 -16.56 -12.50
C SER A 222 -14.64 -16.21 -13.74
N ARG A 223 -15.29 -15.03 -13.78
CA ARG A 223 -16.09 -14.60 -14.94
C ARG A 223 -15.19 -14.28 -16.13
N PHE A 224 -14.05 -13.63 -15.88
CA PHE A 224 -13.07 -13.35 -16.92
C PHE A 224 -12.47 -14.66 -17.47
N LEU A 225 -12.04 -15.56 -16.59
CA LEU A 225 -11.50 -16.87 -16.99
C LEU A 225 -12.51 -17.69 -17.81
N SER A 226 -13.79 -17.63 -17.47
CA SER A 226 -14.86 -18.30 -18.23
C SER A 226 -15.04 -17.76 -19.65
N SER A 227 -14.57 -16.53 -19.93
CA SER A 227 -14.56 -15.95 -21.28
C SER A 227 -13.42 -16.47 -22.17
N LEU A 228 -12.48 -17.25 -21.61
CA LEU A 228 -11.34 -17.85 -22.29
C LEU A 228 -11.51 -19.39 -22.35
N PRO A 229 -12.39 -19.91 -23.24
CA PRO A 229 -12.83 -21.31 -23.19
C PRO A 229 -11.74 -22.33 -23.52
N SER A 230 -10.62 -21.91 -24.12
CA SER A 230 -9.47 -22.75 -24.46
C SER A 230 -8.35 -22.70 -23.41
N THR A 231 -8.58 -22.01 -22.29
CA THR A 231 -7.58 -21.75 -21.26
C THR A 231 -7.93 -22.48 -19.96
N ILE A 232 -6.94 -23.13 -19.36
CA ILE A 232 -7.07 -23.84 -18.08
C ILE A 232 -6.53 -22.96 -16.96
N ALA A 233 -7.33 -22.73 -15.93
CA ALA A 233 -6.89 -22.07 -14.70
C ALA A 233 -6.20 -23.09 -13.78
N GLU A 234 -4.97 -22.78 -13.35
CA GLU A 234 -4.14 -23.68 -12.55
C GLU A 234 -3.64 -22.97 -11.28
N GLY A 235 -3.87 -23.63 -10.15
CA GLY A 235 -3.51 -23.10 -8.83
C GLY A 235 -2.00 -23.13 -8.61
N HIS A 236 -1.49 -22.02 -8.07
CA HIS A 236 -0.10 -21.83 -7.66
C HIS A 236 -0.05 -21.38 -6.19
N GLU A 237 1.13 -21.45 -5.55
CA GLU A 237 1.29 -21.13 -4.13
C GLU A 237 1.05 -19.64 -3.80
N ASP A 238 1.38 -18.74 -4.73
CA ASP A 238 1.19 -17.29 -4.60
C ASP A 238 1.04 -16.65 -5.99
N THR A 239 0.38 -15.49 -6.03
CA THR A 239 0.18 -14.65 -7.21
C THR A 239 1.49 -14.14 -7.82
N ALA A 240 2.44 -13.67 -7.01
CA ALA A 240 3.72 -13.19 -7.53
C ALA A 240 4.62 -14.35 -7.96
N ALA A 241 4.58 -15.48 -7.24
CA ALA A 241 5.29 -16.70 -7.63
C ALA A 241 4.76 -17.27 -8.97
N ALA A 242 3.46 -17.16 -9.24
CA ALA A 242 2.89 -17.50 -10.55
C ALA A 242 3.43 -16.60 -11.67
N ALA A 243 3.58 -15.29 -11.41
CA ALA A 243 4.18 -14.37 -12.37
C ALA A 243 5.67 -14.68 -12.62
N GLU A 244 6.44 -14.98 -11.57
CA GLU A 244 7.82 -15.42 -11.68
C GLU A 244 7.94 -16.71 -12.51
N GLU A 245 7.05 -17.69 -12.31
CA GLU A 245 7.01 -18.92 -13.10
C GLU A 245 6.76 -18.62 -14.59
N VAL A 246 5.79 -17.77 -14.91
CA VAL A 246 5.51 -17.37 -16.30
C VAL A 246 6.74 -16.74 -16.95
N ALA A 247 7.39 -15.80 -16.25
CA ALA A 247 8.60 -15.15 -16.73
C ALA A 247 9.74 -16.16 -16.98
N ARG A 248 9.91 -17.13 -16.07
CA ARG A 248 10.93 -18.18 -16.19
C ARG A 248 10.62 -19.20 -17.29
N SER A 249 9.34 -19.49 -17.54
CA SER A 249 8.92 -20.54 -18.47
C SER A 249 9.32 -20.27 -19.92
N GLY A 250 9.35 -18.99 -20.34
CA GLY A 250 9.53 -18.59 -21.73
C GLY A 250 8.38 -19.00 -22.68
N ASP A 251 7.28 -19.55 -22.16
CA ASP A 251 6.13 -20.01 -22.95
C ASP A 251 5.05 -18.93 -23.02
N ARG A 252 4.85 -18.36 -24.22
CA ARG A 252 3.85 -17.31 -24.49
C ARG A 252 2.39 -17.79 -24.38
N SER A 253 2.16 -19.10 -24.29
CA SER A 253 0.82 -19.65 -24.07
C SER A 253 0.43 -19.74 -22.59
N ILE A 254 1.32 -19.32 -21.68
CA ILE A 254 1.07 -19.27 -20.24
C ILE A 254 0.98 -17.81 -19.81
N ALA A 255 -0.05 -17.50 -19.01
CA ALA A 255 -0.22 -16.21 -18.36
C ALA A 255 -0.32 -16.38 -16.84
N ALA A 256 -0.15 -15.30 -16.10
CA ALA A 256 -0.38 -15.25 -14.66
C ALA A 256 -1.46 -14.23 -14.33
N ILE A 257 -2.26 -14.49 -13.29
CA ILE A 257 -3.04 -13.45 -12.63
C ILE A 257 -2.24 -12.98 -11.42
N ALA A 258 -1.79 -11.73 -11.46
CA ALA A 258 -0.99 -11.14 -10.38
C ALA A 258 -1.13 -9.61 -10.37
N SER A 259 -0.33 -8.96 -9.52
CA SER A 259 -0.29 -7.51 -9.41
C SER A 259 0.46 -6.84 -10.55
N GLU A 260 0.21 -5.55 -10.77
CA GLU A 260 1.03 -4.73 -11.67
C GLU A 260 2.50 -4.66 -11.24
N ALA A 261 2.76 -4.69 -9.92
CA ALA A 261 4.11 -4.68 -9.38
C ALA A 261 4.88 -5.96 -9.75
N ALA A 262 4.21 -7.12 -9.78
CA ALA A 262 4.80 -8.37 -10.25
C ALA A 262 5.15 -8.29 -11.74
N ALA A 263 4.30 -7.66 -12.56
CA ALA A 263 4.59 -7.45 -13.98
C ALA A 263 5.91 -6.69 -14.18
N ARG A 264 6.08 -5.57 -13.46
CA ARG A 264 7.32 -4.78 -13.48
C ARG A 264 8.52 -5.55 -12.93
N ALA A 265 8.34 -6.30 -11.84
CA ALA A 265 9.42 -7.05 -11.20
C ALA A 265 9.99 -8.16 -12.10
N TYR A 266 9.14 -8.80 -12.90
CA TYR A 266 9.51 -9.97 -13.71
C TYR A 266 9.52 -9.70 -15.22
N GLY A 267 9.38 -8.44 -15.65
CA GLY A 267 9.45 -8.05 -17.06
C GLY A 267 8.30 -8.60 -17.92
N LEU A 268 7.10 -8.74 -17.33
CA LEU A 268 5.89 -9.19 -18.01
C LEU A 268 5.06 -8.02 -18.53
N GLU A 269 4.28 -8.28 -19.58
CA GLU A 269 3.31 -7.34 -20.13
C GLU A 269 1.91 -7.58 -19.53
N ILE A 270 1.18 -6.49 -19.32
CA ILE A 270 -0.21 -6.53 -18.90
C ILE A 270 -1.07 -6.77 -20.14
N LEU A 271 -1.60 -7.99 -20.28
CA LEU A 271 -2.49 -8.37 -21.38
C LEU A 271 -3.92 -7.87 -21.16
N ARG A 272 -4.34 -7.77 -19.89
CA ARG A 272 -5.68 -7.31 -19.52
C ARG A 272 -5.67 -6.70 -18.12
N GLU A 273 -6.32 -5.56 -17.98
CA GLU A 273 -6.64 -4.91 -16.71
C GLU A 273 -8.07 -5.26 -16.27
N ASP A 274 -8.40 -5.00 -15.00
CA ASP A 274 -9.76 -5.08 -14.47
C ASP A 274 -10.46 -6.43 -14.71
N ILE A 275 -9.75 -7.53 -14.45
CA ILE A 275 -10.24 -8.90 -14.66
C ILE A 275 -10.96 -9.51 -13.45
N ALA A 276 -10.95 -8.81 -12.32
CA ALA A 276 -11.60 -9.26 -11.10
C ALA A 276 -13.13 -9.13 -11.19
N ASP A 277 -13.85 -10.09 -10.61
CA ASP A 277 -15.31 -10.14 -10.57
C ASP A 277 -15.91 -8.99 -9.74
N GLN A 278 -15.12 -8.42 -8.82
CA GLN A 278 -15.44 -7.26 -7.99
C GLN A 278 -14.28 -6.25 -8.01
N SER A 279 -14.58 -4.98 -8.30
CA SER A 279 -13.57 -3.91 -8.39
C SER A 279 -13.10 -3.40 -7.02
N GLU A 280 -13.94 -3.51 -6.00
CA GLU A 280 -13.67 -3.03 -4.63
C GLU A 280 -13.11 -4.17 -3.76
N ASN A 281 -11.83 -4.47 -3.96
CA ASN A 281 -11.09 -5.46 -3.19
C ASN A 281 -9.98 -4.77 -2.40
N TYR A 282 -10.05 -4.83 -1.07
CA TYR A 282 -9.06 -4.19 -0.19
C TYR A 282 -8.54 -5.20 0.81
N THR A 283 -7.23 -5.19 1.01
CA THR A 283 -6.59 -5.93 2.11
C THR A 283 -6.04 -4.92 3.10
N ARG A 284 -6.40 -5.11 4.37
CA ARG A 284 -5.83 -4.39 5.50
C ARG A 284 -4.66 -5.19 6.04
N PHE A 285 -3.53 -4.51 6.16
CA PHE A 285 -2.29 -4.99 6.73
C PHE A 285 -2.03 -4.31 8.06
N VAL A 286 -1.38 -5.03 8.97
CA VAL A 286 -0.89 -4.51 10.25
C VAL A 286 0.62 -4.66 10.30
N LEU A 287 1.29 -3.58 10.70
CA LEU A 287 2.72 -3.57 10.98
C LEU A 287 2.90 -3.96 12.43
N VAL A 288 3.71 -4.97 12.70
CA VAL A 288 4.04 -5.43 14.04
C VAL A 288 5.53 -5.26 14.33
N SER A 289 5.87 -5.07 15.60
CA SER A 289 7.25 -4.98 16.07
C SER A 289 7.42 -5.68 17.42
N THR A 290 8.64 -5.78 17.93
CA THR A 290 8.91 -6.33 19.28
C THR A 290 8.67 -5.33 20.42
N LYS A 291 8.41 -4.04 20.10
CA LYS A 291 8.16 -2.98 21.08
C LYS A 291 6.84 -2.25 20.77
N PRO A 292 6.04 -1.87 21.77
CA PRO A 292 4.83 -1.10 21.52
C PRO A 292 5.18 0.28 20.96
N ALA A 293 4.39 0.74 19.99
CA ALA A 293 4.49 2.11 19.51
C ALA A 293 3.97 3.08 20.58
N VAL A 294 4.65 4.23 20.71
CA VAL A 294 4.12 5.34 21.50
C VAL A 294 3.14 6.09 20.62
N ALA A 295 1.85 5.95 20.91
CA ALA A 295 0.80 6.68 20.21
C ALA A 295 0.89 8.18 20.50
N ASP A 296 1.11 8.98 19.47
CA ASP A 296 1.00 10.44 19.58
C ASP A 296 -0.48 10.82 19.66
N ARG A 297 -0.91 11.36 20.80
CA ARG A 297 -2.31 11.75 21.06
C ARG A 297 -2.86 12.80 20.11
N ARG A 298 -2.02 13.43 19.30
CA ARG A 298 -2.41 14.39 18.26
C ARG A 298 -2.81 13.73 16.94
N LEU A 299 -2.55 12.44 16.78
CA LEU A 299 -2.97 11.66 15.63
C LEU A 299 -4.26 10.90 15.93
N PRO A 300 -5.13 10.68 14.93
CA PRO A 300 -6.14 9.65 15.04
C PRO A 300 -5.47 8.31 15.35
N CYS A 301 -5.82 7.74 16.50
CA CYS A 301 -5.25 6.48 16.97
C CYS A 301 -6.32 5.39 16.90
N LYS A 302 -5.90 4.18 16.53
CA LYS A 302 -6.72 2.98 16.60
C LYS A 302 -6.11 2.02 17.61
N THR A 303 -6.94 1.45 18.47
CA THR A 303 -6.54 0.41 19.41
C THR A 303 -7.18 -0.90 18.97
N SER A 304 -6.38 -1.95 18.86
CA SER A 304 -6.88 -3.32 18.66
C SER A 304 -6.82 -4.05 20.00
N LEU A 305 -7.93 -4.69 20.38
CA LEU A 305 -8.08 -5.40 21.65
C LEU A 305 -8.64 -6.78 21.37
N VAL A 306 -8.21 -7.78 22.12
CA VAL A 306 -8.90 -9.07 22.17
C VAL A 306 -9.65 -9.18 23.48
N LEU A 307 -10.94 -9.43 23.39
CA LEU A 307 -11.85 -9.59 24.52
C LEU A 307 -12.21 -11.06 24.65
N ARG A 308 -12.07 -11.60 25.86
CA ARG A 308 -12.55 -12.94 26.21
C ARG A 308 -13.67 -12.79 27.23
N THR A 309 -14.84 -13.33 26.91
CA THR A 309 -16.01 -13.30 27.80
C THR A 309 -16.48 -14.72 28.12
N ASN A 310 -17.25 -14.88 29.20
CA ASN A 310 -18.01 -16.12 29.41
C ASN A 310 -19.08 -16.29 28.33
N HIS A 311 -19.47 -17.53 28.05
CA HIS A 311 -20.55 -17.84 27.10
C HIS A 311 -21.92 -17.74 27.78
N GLU A 312 -22.29 -16.53 28.19
CA GLU A 312 -23.52 -16.21 28.92
C GLU A 312 -24.33 -15.14 28.19
N LYS A 313 -25.65 -15.10 28.45
CA LYS A 313 -26.55 -14.11 27.83
C LYS A 313 -26.10 -12.70 28.21
N GLY A 314 -25.90 -11.84 27.21
CA GLY A 314 -25.53 -10.44 27.41
C GLY A 314 -24.04 -10.20 27.71
N ALA A 315 -23.20 -11.24 27.82
CA ALA A 315 -21.79 -11.07 28.17
C ALA A 315 -21.02 -10.14 27.21
N LEU A 316 -21.20 -10.32 25.90
CA LEU A 316 -20.61 -9.44 24.89
C LEU A 316 -21.21 -8.03 24.95
N VAL A 317 -22.53 -7.91 25.12
CA VAL A 317 -23.23 -6.62 25.17
C VAL A 317 -22.68 -5.75 26.30
N HIS A 318 -22.46 -6.33 27.49
CA HIS A 318 -21.88 -5.60 28.61
C HIS A 318 -20.48 -5.07 28.30
N CYS A 319 -19.63 -5.86 27.61
CA CYS A 319 -18.31 -5.39 27.19
C CYS A 319 -18.39 -4.22 26.19
N LEU A 320 -19.32 -4.26 25.24
CA LEU A 320 -19.49 -3.20 24.25
C LEU A 320 -20.11 -1.93 24.84
N GLN A 321 -20.99 -2.06 25.84
CA GLN A 321 -21.60 -0.92 26.53
C GLN A 321 -20.56 -0.01 27.18
N THR A 322 -19.49 -0.58 27.76
CA THR A 322 -18.38 0.22 28.32
C THR A 322 -17.74 1.14 27.27
N LEU A 323 -17.63 0.71 26.01
CA LEU A 323 -17.07 1.54 24.95
C LEU A 323 -18.00 2.72 24.61
N VAL A 324 -19.31 2.47 24.57
CA VAL A 324 -20.33 3.51 24.34
C VAL A 324 -20.35 4.53 25.48
N GLU A 325 -20.27 4.08 26.73
CA GLU A 325 -20.22 4.96 27.92
C GLU A 325 -19.03 5.92 27.91
N HIS A 326 -17.96 5.56 27.21
CA HIS A 326 -16.75 6.36 27.04
C HIS A 326 -16.66 7.07 25.68
N ASP A 327 -17.74 7.08 24.87
CA ASP A 327 -17.78 7.68 23.54
C ASP A 327 -16.69 7.15 22.59
N ILE A 328 -16.37 5.85 22.71
CA ILE A 328 -15.35 5.18 21.90
C ILE A 328 -16.01 4.53 20.69
N ASN A 329 -15.70 5.04 19.51
CA ASN A 329 -16.17 4.44 18.25
C ASN A 329 -15.43 3.13 17.93
N MET A 330 -16.18 2.12 17.49
CA MET A 330 -15.63 0.85 17.02
C MET A 330 -15.61 0.80 15.51
N SER A 331 -14.50 0.30 14.95
CA SER A 331 -14.36 0.06 13.51
C SER A 331 -14.40 -1.43 13.14
N LYS A 332 -14.28 -2.33 14.12
CA LYS A 332 -14.34 -3.79 13.96
C LYS A 332 -14.70 -4.47 15.28
N LEU A 333 -15.43 -5.59 15.21
CA LEU A 333 -15.72 -6.51 16.31
C LEU A 333 -15.30 -7.93 15.93
#